data_AF-A0A7X8EE10-F1
#
_entry.id   AF-A0A7X8EE10-F1
#
_cell.length_a   1.000
_cell.length_b   1.000
_cell.length_c   1.000
_cell.angle_alpha   90.00
_cell.angle_beta   90.00
_cell.angle_gamma   90.00
#
_symmetry.space_group_name_H-M   'P 1'
#
loop_
_entity.id
_entity.type
_entity.pdbx_description
1 polymer ?
#
loop_
_entity_poly.entity_id
_entity_poly.type
_entity_poly.pdbx_seq_one_letter_code
_entity_poly.pdbx_strand_id
1 'polypeptide(L)'
;LRKSREELDKDWEYVTKMVMIGRDLMIGNPRLHTLGFKEESYGRNAIAAGFQGQRQWTDHWPNGDFMETMLTSSFDWNGIREPFIMATENDHLNGISMLFGKLLTNRAVIFSDVRTYWSPKSVERVTGWKPTGLAKDGFIHLINSGATTLDAAGQMTNEKGEPAMKPYWEITPEDVQKTLDNTRFSVGNLGYFRGGGFSSTFLSEGGMPVTMLRLNMVKGVGPVLQIAEGWTADVPEEVFDIINKRTDQTWPTTWFVPRLVKHEGPFKDVYSVMANWGANHGAIAYGHIGADLITLASMLRIPVNMHNVAEKDIFRPSAWSMLGMDKEGSDFRACATFGPLYGKY
;
A
#
# COMPACT_ATOMS: atom_id res chain seq x y z
N LEU A 1 -22.67 14.88 -12.26
CA LEU A 1 -23.67 13.81 -12.02
C LEU A 1 -23.75 13.60 -10.51
N ARG A 2 -24.94 13.45 -9.92
CA ARG A 2 -25.11 13.22 -8.48
C ARG A 2 -26.23 12.21 -8.26
N LYS A 3 -25.95 11.12 -7.56
CA LYS A 3 -26.95 10.12 -7.13
C LYS A 3 -27.86 10.73 -6.05
N SER A 4 -29.13 10.31 -6.06
CA SER A 4 -30.08 10.59 -4.99
C SER A 4 -29.68 9.87 -3.69
N ARG A 5 -30.27 10.28 -2.55
CA ARG A 5 -29.99 9.61 -1.27
C ARG A 5 -30.38 8.13 -1.29
N GLU A 6 -31.53 7.81 -1.88
CA GLU A 6 -32.01 6.44 -2.00
C GLU A 6 -31.06 5.56 -2.82
N GLU A 7 -30.49 6.08 -3.92
CA GLU A 7 -29.47 5.35 -4.69
C GLU A 7 -28.18 5.14 -3.89
N LEU A 8 -27.76 6.13 -3.09
CA LEU A 8 -26.59 5.98 -2.22
C LEU A 8 -26.82 4.96 -1.10
N ASP A 9 -28.04 4.86 -0.56
CA ASP A 9 -28.38 3.85 0.46
C ASP A 9 -28.30 2.42 -0.15
N LYS A 10 -28.73 2.26 -1.41
CA LYS A 10 -28.56 1.00 -2.16
C LYS A 10 -27.10 0.67 -2.45
N ASP A 11 -26.29 1.68 -2.80
CA ASP A 11 -24.86 1.51 -2.98
C ASP A 11 -24.20 1.02 -1.68
N TRP A 12 -24.59 1.56 -0.52
CA TRP A 12 -24.06 1.14 0.80
C TRP A 12 -24.34 -0.33 1.10
N GLU A 13 -25.57 -0.78 0.85
CA GLU A 13 -25.93 -2.20 0.99
C GLU A 13 -25.07 -3.07 0.06
N TYR A 14 -24.89 -2.61 -1.18
CA TYR A 14 -24.15 -3.34 -2.20
C TYR A 14 -22.66 -3.49 -1.84
N VAL A 15 -21.98 -2.40 -1.49
CA VAL A 15 -20.55 -2.45 -1.15
C VAL A 15 -20.29 -3.20 0.16
N THR A 16 -21.24 -3.17 1.11
CA THR A 16 -21.16 -4.00 2.32
C THR A 16 -21.20 -5.49 1.99
N LYS A 17 -22.09 -5.90 1.07
CA LYS A 17 -22.11 -7.27 0.57
C LYS A 17 -20.84 -7.64 -0.19
N MET A 18 -20.24 -6.70 -0.93
CA MET A 18 -18.94 -6.94 -1.59
C MET A 18 -17.85 -7.29 -0.57
N VAL A 19 -17.75 -6.60 0.57
CA VAL A 19 -16.81 -6.96 1.66
C VAL A 19 -17.04 -8.40 2.12
N MET A 20 -18.29 -8.77 2.42
CA MET A 20 -18.64 -10.10 2.90
C MET A 20 -18.29 -11.17 1.86
N ILE A 21 -18.69 -10.97 0.61
CA ILE A 21 -18.44 -11.91 -0.49
C ILE A 21 -16.94 -12.02 -0.77
N GLY A 22 -16.21 -10.90 -0.81
CA GLY A 22 -14.77 -10.89 -1.03
C GLY A 22 -14.03 -11.69 0.03
N ARG A 23 -14.35 -11.46 1.32
CA ARG A 23 -13.80 -12.26 2.43
C ARG A 23 -14.15 -13.74 2.29
N ASP A 24 -15.42 -14.06 2.09
CA ASP A 24 -15.92 -15.43 2.04
C ASP A 24 -15.33 -16.20 0.84
N LEU A 25 -15.08 -15.53 -0.30
CA LEU A 25 -14.34 -16.11 -1.42
C LEU A 25 -12.89 -16.45 -1.04
N MET A 26 -12.22 -15.60 -0.26
CA MET A 26 -10.83 -15.85 0.15
C MET A 26 -10.73 -17.06 1.09
N ILE A 27 -11.50 -17.04 2.19
CA ILE A 27 -11.30 -17.95 3.33
C ILE A 27 -12.46 -18.91 3.60
N GLY A 28 -13.53 -18.85 2.82
CA GLY A 28 -14.74 -19.64 3.04
C GLY A 28 -15.63 -19.06 4.14
N ASN A 29 -16.82 -19.64 4.29
CA ASN A 29 -17.78 -19.27 5.33
C ASN A 29 -18.70 -20.45 5.68
N PRO A 30 -18.60 -21.03 6.89
CA PRO A 30 -19.46 -22.14 7.32
C PRO A 30 -20.96 -21.81 7.30
N ARG A 31 -21.36 -20.54 7.42
CA ARG A 31 -22.78 -20.18 7.31
C ARG A 31 -23.34 -20.45 5.91
N LEU A 32 -22.55 -20.28 4.85
CA LEU A 32 -22.99 -20.59 3.49
C LEU A 32 -23.38 -22.07 3.35
N HIS A 33 -22.65 -22.97 4.02
CA HIS A 33 -23.00 -24.39 4.07
C HIS A 33 -24.37 -24.61 4.71
N THR A 34 -24.66 -23.94 5.84
CA THR A 34 -25.95 -24.04 6.52
C THR A 34 -27.11 -23.46 5.71
N LEU A 35 -26.82 -22.52 4.80
CA LEU A 35 -27.79 -21.90 3.89
C LEU A 35 -27.97 -22.67 2.58
N GLY A 36 -27.26 -23.80 2.39
CA GLY A 36 -27.36 -24.65 1.21
C GLY A 36 -26.28 -24.42 0.13
N PHE A 37 -25.43 -23.41 0.29
CA PHE A 37 -24.32 -23.06 -0.61
C PHE A 37 -23.04 -23.80 -0.24
N LYS A 38 -23.04 -25.13 -0.41
CA LYS A 38 -21.96 -25.99 0.09
C LYS A 38 -20.64 -25.76 -0.64
N GLU A 39 -20.66 -25.61 -1.96
CA GLU A 39 -19.45 -25.40 -2.75
C GLU A 39 -18.80 -24.05 -2.41
N GLU A 40 -19.60 -23.00 -2.30
CA GLU A 40 -19.16 -21.64 -1.99
C GLU A 40 -18.62 -21.53 -0.56
N SER A 41 -19.10 -22.37 0.37
CA SER A 41 -18.68 -22.35 1.77
C SER A 41 -17.20 -22.66 1.99
N TYR A 42 -16.53 -23.33 1.05
CA TYR A 42 -15.12 -23.69 1.17
C TYR A 42 -14.15 -22.52 0.91
N GLY A 43 -14.59 -21.49 0.18
CA GLY A 43 -13.69 -20.42 -0.28
C GLY A 43 -12.62 -20.94 -1.25
N ARG A 44 -11.47 -20.24 -1.30
CA ARG A 44 -10.37 -20.50 -2.24
C ARG A 44 -9.00 -20.66 -1.58
N ASN A 45 -8.96 -20.76 -0.25
CA ASN A 45 -7.72 -20.85 0.55
C ASN A 45 -6.71 -19.75 0.18
N ALA A 46 -7.20 -18.53 -0.05
CA ALA A 46 -6.39 -17.43 -0.58
C ALA A 46 -5.77 -16.62 0.57
N ILE A 47 -4.43 -16.56 0.61
CA ILE A 47 -3.69 -15.69 1.53
C ILE A 47 -3.60 -14.24 1.03
N ALA A 48 -3.81 -14.04 -0.26
CA ALA A 48 -3.91 -12.74 -0.92
C ALA A 48 -4.88 -12.85 -2.10
N ALA A 49 -5.58 -11.76 -2.40
CA ALA A 49 -6.51 -11.65 -3.51
C ALA A 49 -6.37 -10.29 -4.20
N GLY A 50 -7.07 -10.13 -5.32
CA GLY A 50 -7.19 -8.86 -6.03
C GLY A 50 -8.57 -8.72 -6.63
N PHE A 51 -9.07 -7.49 -6.69
CA PHE A 51 -10.33 -7.16 -7.32
C PHE A 51 -10.09 -6.29 -8.54
N GLN A 52 -10.48 -6.78 -9.72
CA GLN A 52 -10.20 -6.07 -10.96
C GLN A 52 -10.92 -4.71 -10.99
N GLY A 53 -12.20 -4.68 -10.64
CA GLY A 53 -13.02 -3.46 -10.66
C GLY A 53 -13.08 -2.83 -12.05
N GLN A 54 -12.16 -1.92 -12.32
CA GLN A 54 -12.10 -1.23 -13.59
C GLN A 54 -11.79 -2.20 -14.76
N ARG A 55 -12.46 -2.09 -15.91
CA ARG A 55 -13.53 -1.14 -16.25
C ARG A 55 -14.92 -1.76 -16.19
N GLN A 56 -15.02 -3.05 -16.48
CA GLN A 56 -16.29 -3.73 -16.77
C GLN A 56 -17.22 -3.76 -15.56
N TRP A 57 -16.67 -3.91 -14.34
CA TRP A 57 -17.49 -3.87 -13.13
C TRP A 57 -17.92 -2.45 -12.81
N THR A 58 -16.97 -1.53 -12.67
CA THR A 58 -17.21 -0.15 -12.21
C THR A 58 -17.99 0.71 -13.20
N ASP A 59 -18.02 0.33 -14.47
CA ASP A 59 -18.87 0.97 -15.48
C ASP A 59 -20.37 0.66 -15.26
N HIS A 60 -20.72 -0.33 -14.41
CA HIS A 60 -22.09 -0.76 -14.17
C HIS A 60 -22.48 -0.83 -12.67
N TRP A 61 -21.64 -1.40 -11.82
CA TRP A 61 -21.87 -1.61 -10.39
C TRP A 61 -21.00 -0.71 -9.50
N PRO A 62 -21.38 -0.49 -8.23
CA PRO A 62 -20.53 0.22 -7.26
C PRO A 62 -19.10 -0.32 -7.23
N ASN A 63 -18.12 0.57 -7.10
CA ASN A 63 -16.71 0.22 -7.11
C ASN A 63 -16.28 -0.62 -5.89
N GLY A 64 -15.02 -1.09 -5.93
CA GLY A 64 -14.43 -1.93 -4.89
C GLY A 64 -13.95 -1.18 -3.66
N ASP A 65 -14.05 0.16 -3.63
CA ASP A 65 -13.27 0.98 -2.70
C ASP A 65 -13.50 0.61 -1.24
N PHE A 66 -14.77 0.49 -0.85
CA PHE A 66 -15.15 0.10 0.50
C PHE A 66 -14.75 -1.35 0.82
N MET A 67 -14.89 -2.26 -0.14
CA MET A 67 -14.46 -3.66 0.02
C MET A 67 -12.95 -3.75 0.27
N GLU A 68 -12.16 -3.14 -0.60
CA GLU A 68 -10.70 -3.16 -0.53
C GLU A 68 -10.21 -2.48 0.76
N THR A 69 -10.79 -1.34 1.12
CA THR A 69 -10.51 -0.63 2.37
C THR A 69 -10.80 -1.49 3.59
N MET A 70 -12.03 -2.02 3.72
CA MET A 70 -12.41 -2.76 4.93
C MET A 70 -11.67 -4.08 5.04
N LEU A 71 -11.44 -4.80 3.94
CA LEU A 71 -10.68 -6.06 3.97
C LEU A 71 -9.22 -5.84 4.39
N THR A 72 -8.58 -4.77 3.89
CA THR A 72 -7.19 -4.45 4.22
C THR A 72 -7.01 -3.72 5.56
N SER A 73 -8.11 -3.31 6.20
CA SER A 73 -8.10 -2.75 7.56
C SER A 73 -8.06 -3.84 8.63
N SER A 74 -7.50 -3.51 9.79
CA SER A 74 -7.35 -4.43 10.92
C SER A 74 -8.62 -4.52 11.81
N PHE A 75 -9.76 -4.04 11.32
CA PHE A 75 -11.04 -4.12 12.02
C PHE A 75 -12.22 -3.98 11.04
N ASP A 76 -13.36 -4.54 11.42
CA ASP A 76 -14.65 -4.29 10.78
C ASP A 76 -15.79 -4.44 11.82
N TRP A 77 -17.04 -4.58 11.36
CA TRP A 77 -18.21 -4.75 12.23
C TRP A 77 -18.18 -6.03 13.09
N ASN A 78 -17.29 -6.97 12.83
CA ASN A 78 -17.07 -8.16 13.66
C ASN A 78 -15.97 -7.97 14.70
N GLY A 79 -15.37 -6.77 14.78
CA GLY A 79 -14.31 -6.42 15.70
C GLY A 79 -12.93 -6.31 15.06
N ILE A 80 -11.91 -6.20 15.91
CA ILE A 80 -10.50 -6.14 15.53
C ILE A 80 -10.04 -7.52 15.04
N ARG A 81 -9.30 -7.56 13.93
CA ARG A 81 -8.86 -8.79 13.28
C ARG A 81 -7.59 -8.59 12.46
N GLU A 82 -6.99 -9.69 12.04
CA GLU A 82 -5.92 -9.66 11.05
C GLU A 82 -6.43 -9.02 9.74
N PRO A 83 -5.65 -8.11 9.13
CA PRO A 83 -5.99 -7.53 7.83
C PRO A 83 -5.81 -8.55 6.71
N PHE A 84 -6.72 -8.57 5.75
CA PHE A 84 -6.57 -9.34 4.50
C PHE A 84 -5.69 -8.58 3.50
N ILE A 85 -5.14 -9.30 2.53
CA ILE A 85 -4.52 -8.68 1.35
C ILE A 85 -5.55 -8.69 0.21
N MET A 86 -6.00 -7.50 -0.18
CA MET A 86 -6.87 -7.28 -1.33
C MET A 86 -6.27 -6.18 -2.21
N ALA A 87 -5.71 -6.56 -3.36
CA ALA A 87 -5.08 -5.64 -4.29
C ALA A 87 -6.10 -4.97 -5.20
N THR A 88 -6.14 -3.64 -5.15
CA THR A 88 -6.86 -2.79 -6.10
C THR A 88 -6.42 -3.11 -7.53
N GLU A 89 -7.37 -3.05 -8.46
CA GLU A 89 -7.17 -3.30 -9.90
C GLU A 89 -6.63 -4.70 -10.24
N ASN A 90 -6.74 -5.64 -9.31
CA ASN A 90 -6.15 -6.97 -9.41
C ASN A 90 -4.65 -6.92 -9.75
N ASP A 91 -3.94 -5.89 -9.28
CA ASP A 91 -2.48 -5.82 -9.40
C ASP A 91 -1.84 -6.83 -8.44
N HIS A 92 -1.71 -8.06 -8.92
CA HIS A 92 -1.16 -9.16 -8.15
C HIS A 92 0.29 -8.88 -7.70
N LEU A 93 1.09 -8.10 -8.43
CA LEU A 93 2.45 -7.78 -8.03
C LEU A 93 2.47 -6.80 -6.84
N ASN A 94 1.54 -5.84 -6.81
CA ASN A 94 1.34 -5.06 -5.60
C ASN A 94 0.76 -5.91 -4.47
N GLY A 95 -0.16 -6.83 -4.77
CA GLY A 95 -0.70 -7.78 -3.79
C GLY A 95 0.40 -8.63 -3.13
N ILE A 96 1.36 -9.16 -3.89
CA ILE A 96 2.51 -9.88 -3.33
C ILE A 96 3.45 -8.94 -2.56
N SER A 97 3.63 -7.70 -3.02
CA SER A 97 4.40 -6.69 -2.28
C SER A 97 3.76 -6.39 -0.93
N MET A 98 2.43 -6.22 -0.89
CA MET A 98 1.67 -6.08 0.36
C MET A 98 1.78 -7.32 1.23
N LEU A 99 1.71 -8.51 0.64
CA LEU A 99 1.86 -9.77 1.38
C LEU A 99 3.23 -9.88 2.03
N PHE A 100 4.33 -9.50 1.36
CA PHE A 100 5.66 -9.46 1.98
C PHE A 100 5.69 -8.50 3.18
N GLY A 101 5.17 -7.28 3.02
CA GLY A 101 5.07 -6.32 4.11
C GLY A 101 4.27 -6.86 5.30
N LYS A 102 3.11 -7.47 5.03
CA LYS A 102 2.25 -8.04 6.07
C LYS A 102 2.92 -9.20 6.78
N LEU A 103 3.49 -10.17 6.06
CA LEU A 103 4.08 -11.37 6.67
C LEU A 103 5.31 -11.07 7.52
N LEU A 104 6.06 -10.00 7.21
CA LEU A 104 7.20 -9.57 8.01
C LEU A 104 6.80 -8.76 9.25
N THR A 105 5.64 -8.09 9.22
CA THR A 105 5.28 -7.10 10.25
C THR A 105 4.02 -7.43 11.04
N ASN A 106 3.19 -8.36 10.57
CA ASN A 106 1.84 -8.65 11.05
C ASN A 106 0.91 -7.43 11.12
N ARG A 107 1.16 -6.43 10.28
CA ARG A 107 0.40 -5.17 10.20
C ARG A 107 -0.34 -5.07 8.87
N ALA A 108 -1.33 -4.19 8.84
CA ALA A 108 -1.94 -3.78 7.58
C ALA A 108 -0.90 -3.09 6.68
N VAL A 109 -1.10 -3.18 5.36
CA VAL A 109 -0.19 -2.60 4.37
C VAL A 109 -0.97 -1.72 3.43
N ILE A 110 -0.44 -0.53 3.18
CA ILE A 110 -1.05 0.48 2.33
C ILE A 110 -0.86 0.06 0.87
N PHE A 111 -1.94 0.07 0.09
CA PHE A 111 -1.89 0.10 -1.37
C PHE A 111 -1.92 1.56 -1.82
N SER A 112 -1.07 1.97 -2.77
CA SER A 112 -1.09 3.34 -3.27
C SER A 112 -0.61 3.49 -4.71
N ASP A 113 -1.17 4.46 -5.44
CA ASP A 113 -0.53 5.03 -6.63
C ASP A 113 0.61 5.96 -6.22
N VAL A 114 1.74 5.81 -6.90
CA VAL A 114 2.87 6.75 -6.88
C VAL A 114 2.54 7.90 -7.83
N ARG A 115 1.67 8.80 -7.37
CA ARG A 115 0.93 9.69 -8.25
C ARG A 115 1.72 10.90 -8.73
N THR A 116 2.38 11.62 -7.82
CA THR A 116 3.02 12.90 -8.16
C THR A 116 4.28 13.13 -7.34
N TYR A 117 5.35 13.55 -7.99
CA TYR A 117 6.51 14.14 -7.31
C TYR A 117 6.32 15.65 -7.15
N TRP A 118 6.39 16.11 -5.91
CA TRP A 118 6.36 17.53 -5.54
C TRP A 118 7.76 18.01 -5.18
N SER A 119 8.43 18.63 -6.17
CA SER A 119 9.71 19.31 -5.91
C SER A 119 9.50 20.52 -4.98
N PRO A 120 10.49 20.91 -4.16
CA PRO A 120 10.37 22.08 -3.30
C PRO A 120 9.97 23.35 -4.06
N LYS A 121 10.57 23.54 -5.25
CA LYS A 121 10.26 24.67 -6.14
C LYS A 121 8.83 24.61 -6.67
N SER A 122 8.31 23.42 -6.97
CA SER A 122 6.94 23.25 -7.45
C SER A 122 5.93 23.58 -6.35
N VAL A 123 6.18 23.15 -5.12
CA VAL A 123 5.34 23.44 -3.96
C VAL A 123 5.31 24.95 -3.69
N GLU A 124 6.47 25.57 -3.53
CA GLU A 124 6.58 27.02 -3.28
C GLU A 124 5.90 27.85 -4.37
N ARG A 125 6.05 27.46 -5.64
CA ARG A 125 5.40 28.16 -6.76
C ARG A 125 3.88 28.11 -6.70
N VAL A 126 3.27 27.02 -6.22
CA VAL A 126 1.81 26.82 -6.27
C VAL A 126 1.10 27.17 -4.97
N THR A 127 1.80 27.11 -3.84
CA THR A 127 1.22 27.37 -2.50
C THR A 127 1.83 28.58 -1.82
N GLY A 128 2.98 29.09 -2.29
CA GLY A 128 3.77 30.10 -1.57
C GLY A 128 4.54 29.56 -0.37
N TRP A 129 4.36 28.28 -0.01
CA TRP A 129 5.04 27.66 1.12
C TRP A 129 6.35 27.01 0.69
N LYS A 130 7.44 27.39 1.36
CA LYS A 130 8.74 26.74 1.20
C LYS A 130 8.83 25.50 2.11
N PRO A 131 9.01 24.29 1.58
CA PRO A 131 9.04 23.09 2.41
C PRO A 131 10.18 23.07 3.44
N THR A 132 9.86 22.56 4.62
CA THR A 132 10.79 22.42 5.76
C THR A 132 10.74 21.01 6.35
N GLY A 133 11.59 20.71 7.34
CA GLY A 133 11.59 19.42 8.02
C GLY A 133 11.89 18.26 7.06
N LEU A 134 11.12 17.17 7.18
CA LEU A 134 11.23 16.01 6.29
C LEU A 134 10.97 16.38 4.81
N ALA A 135 10.01 17.27 4.56
CA ALA A 135 9.59 17.65 3.21
C ALA A 135 10.55 18.59 2.46
N LYS A 136 11.65 19.04 3.09
CA LYS A 136 12.54 20.10 2.57
C LYS A 136 13.13 19.81 1.18
N ASP A 137 13.38 18.52 0.87
CA ASP A 137 13.99 18.07 -0.38
C ASP A 137 12.94 17.59 -1.41
N GLY A 138 11.66 17.76 -1.07
CA GLY A 138 10.51 17.31 -1.86
C GLY A 138 9.86 16.06 -1.26
N PHE A 139 8.72 15.68 -1.81
CA PHE A 139 7.95 14.52 -1.38
C PHE A 139 7.17 13.93 -2.56
N ILE A 140 6.68 12.71 -2.36
CA ILE A 140 5.86 11.96 -3.31
C ILE A 140 4.43 11.89 -2.75
N HIS A 141 3.46 12.26 -3.59
CA HIS A 141 2.04 12.06 -3.33
C HIS A 141 1.70 10.60 -3.56
N LEU A 142 1.45 9.86 -2.48
CA LEU A 142 0.91 8.52 -2.52
C LEU A 142 -0.60 8.60 -2.29
N ILE A 143 -1.39 8.22 -3.29
CA ILE A 143 -2.85 8.35 -3.26
C ILE A 143 -3.49 7.31 -4.15
N ASN A 144 -3.98 6.21 -3.58
CA ASN A 144 -4.68 5.20 -4.37
C ASN A 144 -5.98 5.75 -4.96
N SER A 145 -6.49 5.09 -5.99
CA SER A 145 -7.73 5.42 -6.70
C SER A 145 -9.04 5.16 -5.91
N GLY A 146 -9.01 5.30 -4.58
CA GLY A 146 -10.19 5.32 -3.72
C GLY A 146 -10.10 4.46 -2.46
N ALA A 147 -9.31 3.38 -2.49
CA ALA A 147 -9.18 2.44 -1.37
C ALA A 147 -7.80 2.46 -0.74
N THR A 148 -7.70 2.40 0.58
CA THR A 148 -6.52 1.84 1.23
C THR A 148 -6.90 1.45 2.66
N THR A 149 -6.03 0.74 3.36
CA THR A 149 -6.30 0.35 4.76
C THR A 149 -6.56 1.57 5.65
N LEU A 150 -7.58 1.53 6.50
CA LEU A 150 -7.91 2.62 7.42
C LEU A 150 -6.80 2.84 8.46
N ASP A 151 -6.04 1.78 8.79
CA ASP A 151 -4.85 1.85 9.63
C ASP A 151 -3.85 2.90 9.13
N ALA A 152 -3.83 3.17 7.82
CA ALA A 152 -2.93 4.15 7.20
C ALA A 152 -3.18 5.59 7.64
N ALA A 153 -4.37 5.90 8.19
CA ALA A 153 -4.66 7.23 8.75
C ALA A 153 -3.66 7.62 9.86
N GLY A 154 -2.96 6.64 10.46
CA GLY A 154 -1.88 6.90 11.43
C GLY A 154 -2.39 7.35 12.80
N GLN A 155 -3.66 7.10 13.10
CA GLN A 155 -4.32 7.57 14.33
C GLN A 155 -4.03 6.70 15.56
N MET A 156 -3.38 5.54 15.37
CA MET A 156 -2.88 4.72 16.47
C MET A 156 -1.53 5.26 16.92
N THR A 157 -1.20 5.10 18.20
CA THR A 157 0.10 5.55 18.73
C THR A 157 0.95 4.41 19.24
N ASN A 158 2.26 4.46 18.98
CA ASN A 158 3.23 3.56 19.60
C ASN A 158 3.46 3.90 21.10
N GLU A 159 4.33 3.15 21.78
CA GLU A 159 4.66 3.36 23.20
C GLU A 159 5.25 4.75 23.52
N LYS A 160 5.79 5.45 22.50
CA LYS A 160 6.33 6.81 22.62
C LYS A 160 5.29 7.90 22.34
N GLY A 161 4.06 7.52 22.03
CA GLY A 161 3.00 8.44 21.63
C GLY A 161 3.12 8.95 20.19
N GLU A 162 3.96 8.32 19.36
CA GLU A 162 4.13 8.69 17.95
C GLU A 162 3.13 7.94 17.06
N PRO A 163 2.67 8.53 15.93
CA PRO A 163 1.79 7.86 14.97
C PRO A 163 2.32 6.50 14.51
N ALA A 164 1.44 5.51 14.39
CA ALA A 164 1.81 4.15 14.06
C ALA A 164 0.68 3.34 13.41
N MET A 165 1.08 2.25 12.76
CA MET A 165 0.20 1.12 12.43
C MET A 165 0.59 -0.07 13.33
N LYS A 166 -0.38 -0.64 14.05
CA LYS A 166 -0.14 -1.70 15.04
C LYS A 166 -0.45 -3.09 14.49
N PRO A 167 0.21 -4.16 14.99
CA PRO A 167 -0.30 -5.51 14.83
C PRO A 167 -1.70 -5.60 15.45
N TYR A 168 -2.59 -6.38 14.82
CA TYR A 168 -4.01 -6.34 15.19
C TYR A 168 -4.30 -6.72 16.65
N TRP A 169 -3.47 -7.56 17.29
CA TRP A 169 -3.65 -7.91 18.71
C TRP A 169 -3.23 -6.80 19.69
N GLU A 170 -2.60 -5.73 19.22
CA GLU A 170 -2.23 -4.54 20.00
C GLU A 170 -3.19 -3.37 19.78
N ILE A 171 -4.11 -3.50 18.83
CA ILE A 171 -5.12 -2.47 18.54
C ILE A 171 -6.17 -2.47 19.67
N THR A 172 -6.55 -1.28 20.11
CA THR A 172 -7.61 -1.06 21.10
C THR A 172 -8.88 -0.50 20.46
N PRO A 173 -10.05 -0.60 21.12
CA PRO A 173 -11.27 0.09 20.66
C PRO A 173 -11.09 1.61 20.52
N GLU A 174 -10.22 2.23 21.33
CA GLU A 174 -9.90 3.66 21.23
C GLU A 174 -9.13 3.97 19.94
N ASP A 175 -8.15 3.13 19.57
CA ASP A 175 -7.45 3.24 18.29
C ASP A 175 -8.42 3.16 17.11
N VAL A 176 -9.36 2.22 17.16
CA VAL A 176 -10.41 2.05 16.14
C VAL A 176 -11.27 3.31 16.04
N GLN A 177 -11.75 3.84 17.17
CA GLN A 177 -12.60 5.02 17.17
C GLN A 177 -11.87 6.25 16.61
N LYS A 178 -10.62 6.51 17.04
CA LYS A 178 -9.81 7.62 16.50
C LYS A 178 -9.59 7.49 15.00
N THR A 179 -9.37 6.27 14.51
CA THR A 179 -9.21 6.01 13.07
C THR A 179 -10.49 6.31 12.30
N LEU A 180 -11.64 5.89 12.81
CA LEU A 180 -12.95 6.16 12.20
C LEU A 180 -13.32 7.65 12.24
N ASP A 181 -13.03 8.36 13.34
CA ASP A 181 -13.31 9.80 13.50
C ASP A 181 -12.53 10.66 12.49
N ASN A 182 -11.36 10.18 12.05
CA ASN A 182 -10.49 10.84 11.08
C ASN A 182 -10.60 10.26 9.66
N THR A 183 -11.58 9.39 9.41
CA THR A 183 -11.87 8.84 8.09
C THR A 183 -13.26 9.26 7.63
N ARG A 184 -13.38 9.61 6.35
CA ARG A 184 -14.67 9.81 5.69
C ARG A 184 -14.83 8.86 4.52
N PHE A 185 -16.05 8.40 4.27
CA PHE A 185 -16.37 7.67 3.05
C PHE A 185 -17.04 8.62 2.06
N SER A 186 -16.26 9.11 1.10
CA SER A 186 -16.70 10.07 0.10
C SER A 186 -17.36 9.36 -1.08
N VAL A 187 -18.39 9.98 -1.66
CA VAL A 187 -19.05 9.41 -2.86
C VAL A 187 -18.05 9.35 -4.00
N GLY A 188 -17.90 8.15 -4.59
CA GLY A 188 -16.99 7.92 -5.70
C GLY A 188 -17.29 8.83 -6.90
N ASN A 189 -16.23 9.25 -7.59
CA ASN A 189 -16.34 10.12 -8.74
C ASN A 189 -17.03 9.42 -9.93
N LEU A 190 -18.30 9.77 -10.20
CA LEU A 190 -19.11 9.16 -11.27
C LEU A 190 -18.54 9.37 -12.69
N GLY A 191 -17.56 10.27 -12.87
CA GLY A 191 -16.81 10.39 -14.12
C GLY A 191 -15.91 9.18 -14.41
N TYR A 192 -15.42 8.53 -13.35
CA TYR A 192 -14.60 7.31 -13.40
C TYR A 192 -15.44 6.07 -13.05
N PHE A 193 -16.17 6.12 -11.94
CA PHE A 193 -16.95 5.01 -11.39
C PHE A 193 -18.44 5.20 -11.65
N ARG A 194 -18.87 4.89 -12.88
CA ARG A 194 -20.27 5.12 -13.31
C ARG A 194 -21.30 4.42 -12.43
N GLY A 195 -20.93 3.25 -11.89
CA GLY A 195 -21.76 2.49 -10.96
C GLY A 195 -21.80 3.05 -9.52
N GLY A 196 -21.02 4.06 -9.18
CA GLY A 196 -20.94 4.66 -7.84
C GLY A 196 -19.95 3.93 -6.91
N GLY A 197 -20.24 3.95 -5.62
CA GLY A 197 -19.34 3.46 -4.56
C GLY A 197 -18.82 4.57 -3.64
N PHE A 198 -17.96 4.20 -2.70
CA PHE A 198 -17.50 5.10 -1.64
C PHE A 198 -16.00 4.95 -1.38
N SER A 199 -15.24 5.99 -1.68
CA SER A 199 -13.80 6.06 -1.45
C SER A 199 -13.50 6.39 0.00
N SER A 200 -12.48 5.73 0.56
CA SER A 200 -11.89 6.09 1.85
C SER A 200 -11.13 7.41 1.73
N THR A 201 -11.45 8.40 2.55
CA THR A 201 -10.85 9.73 2.53
C THR A 201 -10.27 10.07 3.89
N PHE A 202 -8.95 10.20 3.93
CA PHE A 202 -8.20 10.67 5.09
C PHE A 202 -6.85 11.22 4.63
N LEU A 203 -6.15 11.88 5.56
CA LEU A 203 -4.75 12.26 5.43
C LEU A 203 -3.97 11.48 6.48
N SER A 204 -2.98 10.72 6.05
CA SER A 204 -2.09 9.98 6.96
C SER A 204 -1.26 10.95 7.80
N GLU A 205 -1.17 10.71 9.11
CA GLU A 205 -0.30 11.45 10.01
C GLU A 205 1.17 11.42 9.55
N GLY A 206 1.86 12.55 9.66
CA GLY A 206 3.29 12.66 9.40
C GLY A 206 4.16 12.01 10.49
N GLY A 207 5.40 11.70 10.11
CA GLY A 207 6.42 11.18 11.03
C GLY A 207 6.47 9.66 11.16
N MET A 208 5.51 8.91 10.61
CA MET A 208 5.58 7.45 10.62
C MET A 208 6.77 6.95 9.81
N PRO A 209 7.67 6.12 10.36
CA PRO A 209 8.65 5.41 9.55
C PRO A 209 7.91 4.40 8.68
N VAL A 210 8.22 4.39 7.38
CA VAL A 210 7.59 3.47 6.43
C VAL A 210 8.60 2.97 5.40
N THR A 211 8.31 1.81 4.84
CA THR A 211 9.05 1.23 3.70
C THR A 211 8.08 1.05 2.55
N MET A 212 8.31 1.79 1.46
CA MET A 212 7.63 1.55 0.19
C MET A 212 8.34 0.42 -0.56
N LEU A 213 7.59 -0.55 -1.07
CA LEU A 213 8.12 -1.70 -1.80
C LEU A 213 7.30 -2.04 -3.03
N ARG A 214 7.96 -2.55 -4.06
CA ARG A 214 7.33 -3.00 -5.30
C ARG A 214 8.07 -4.18 -5.92
N LEU A 215 7.35 -5.26 -6.14
CA LEU A 215 7.75 -6.36 -7.01
C LEU A 215 7.40 -6.02 -8.46
N ASN A 216 8.32 -6.26 -9.39
CA ASN A 216 8.07 -6.13 -10.83
C ASN A 216 8.52 -7.40 -11.55
N MET A 217 7.92 -7.69 -12.70
CA MET A 217 8.36 -8.78 -13.58
C MET A 217 9.07 -8.21 -14.80
N VAL A 218 10.36 -8.53 -14.95
CA VAL A 218 11.19 -8.08 -16.07
C VAL A 218 11.46 -9.25 -17.00
N LYS A 219 11.07 -9.13 -18.27
CA LYS A 219 11.29 -10.18 -19.27
C LYS A 219 12.77 -10.50 -19.42
N GLY A 220 13.13 -11.78 -19.29
CA GLY A 220 14.52 -12.26 -19.37
C GLY A 220 15.31 -12.17 -18.06
N VAL A 221 14.72 -11.61 -17.00
CA VAL A 221 15.31 -11.56 -15.65
C VAL A 221 14.43 -12.30 -14.65
N GLY A 222 13.12 -12.05 -14.68
CA GLY A 222 12.16 -12.58 -13.71
C GLY A 222 11.70 -11.51 -12.71
N PRO A 223 11.29 -11.91 -11.49
CA PRO A 223 10.87 -10.98 -10.46
C PRO A 223 12.05 -10.12 -9.99
N VAL A 224 11.84 -8.83 -9.78
CA VAL A 224 12.80 -7.90 -9.17
C VAL A 224 12.11 -7.07 -8.10
N LEU A 225 12.79 -6.79 -6.99
CA LEU A 225 12.24 -6.03 -5.86
C LEU A 225 12.85 -4.64 -5.74
N GLN A 226 12.01 -3.62 -5.58
CA GLN A 226 12.40 -2.25 -5.24
C GLN A 226 11.97 -1.93 -3.81
N ILE A 227 12.82 -1.22 -3.08
CA ILE A 227 12.63 -0.87 -1.66
C ILE A 227 13.02 0.59 -1.47
N ALA A 228 12.17 1.39 -0.84
CA ALA A 228 12.48 2.76 -0.46
C ALA A 228 12.01 3.01 0.98
N GLU A 229 12.93 3.01 1.94
CA GLU A 229 12.66 3.45 3.30
C GLU A 229 12.51 4.98 3.35
N GLY A 230 11.62 5.45 4.20
CA GLY A 230 11.36 6.88 4.36
C GLY A 230 10.39 7.15 5.48
N TRP A 231 9.71 8.28 5.40
CA TRP A 231 8.73 8.68 6.41
C TRP A 231 7.49 9.25 5.74
N THR A 232 6.35 9.12 6.41
CA THR A 232 5.24 10.02 6.14
C THR A 232 5.60 11.44 6.59
N ALA A 233 5.04 12.45 5.97
CA ALA A 233 5.32 13.85 6.30
C ALA A 233 4.04 14.67 6.38
N ASP A 234 4.06 15.68 7.24
CA ASP A 234 3.00 16.69 7.27
C ASP A 234 3.34 17.83 6.32
N VAL A 235 2.27 18.39 5.76
CA VAL A 235 2.29 19.71 5.13
C VAL A 235 1.22 20.56 5.82
N PRO A 236 1.37 21.89 5.88
CA PRO A 236 0.33 22.75 6.43
C PRO A 236 -1.04 22.48 5.77
N GLU A 237 -2.12 22.56 6.54
CA GLU A 237 -3.49 22.27 6.06
C GLU A 237 -3.84 23.05 4.78
N GLU A 238 -3.47 24.32 4.72
CA GLU A 238 -3.66 25.17 3.53
C GLU A 238 -2.89 24.67 2.29
N VAL A 239 -1.70 24.10 2.49
CA VAL A 239 -0.88 23.51 1.43
C VAL A 239 -1.50 22.20 0.96
N PHE A 240 -1.92 21.36 1.91
CA PHE A 240 -2.66 20.13 1.63
C PHE A 240 -3.90 20.44 0.78
N ASP A 241 -4.72 21.39 1.19
CA ASP A 241 -5.94 21.79 0.50
C ASP A 241 -5.69 22.23 -0.95
N ILE A 242 -4.66 23.05 -1.19
CA ILE A 242 -4.33 23.52 -2.55
C ILE A 242 -3.92 22.35 -3.44
N ILE A 243 -3.12 21.42 -2.93
CA ILE A 243 -2.63 20.27 -3.69
C ILE A 243 -3.76 19.25 -3.89
N ASN A 244 -4.46 18.88 -2.83
CA ASN A 244 -5.51 17.86 -2.82
C ASN A 244 -6.66 18.23 -3.78
N LYS A 245 -7.03 19.51 -3.86
CA LYS A 245 -8.05 20.00 -4.80
C LYS A 245 -7.72 19.76 -6.27
N ARG A 246 -6.44 19.56 -6.60
CA ARG A 246 -5.93 19.40 -7.97
C ARG A 246 -5.67 17.95 -8.36
N THR A 247 -5.71 17.02 -7.41
CA THR A 247 -5.44 15.60 -7.64
C THR A 247 -6.73 14.78 -7.62
N ASP A 248 -7.23 14.44 -6.42
CA ASP A 248 -8.59 13.93 -6.18
C ASP A 248 -8.89 14.08 -4.69
N GLN A 249 -9.94 14.82 -4.34
CA GLN A 249 -10.26 15.17 -2.94
C GLN A 249 -10.92 14.03 -2.18
N THR A 250 -11.39 13.00 -2.87
CA THR A 250 -12.17 11.90 -2.29
C THR A 250 -11.30 10.70 -1.92
N TRP A 251 -10.01 10.75 -2.22
CA TRP A 251 -9.09 9.62 -2.09
C TRP A 251 -8.14 9.79 -0.89
N PRO A 252 -7.59 8.69 -0.35
CA PRO A 252 -6.76 8.73 0.86
C PRO A 252 -5.34 9.19 0.50
N THR A 253 -4.84 10.22 1.18
CA THR A 253 -3.53 10.81 0.88
C THR A 253 -2.48 10.44 1.92
N THR A 254 -1.30 10.05 1.43
CA THR A 254 -0.06 9.95 2.21
C THR A 254 1.05 10.76 1.52
N TRP A 255 1.71 11.64 2.25
CA TRP A 255 2.91 12.32 1.76
C TRP A 255 4.15 11.51 2.15
N PHE A 256 4.85 10.97 1.18
CA PHE A 256 6.02 10.14 1.42
C PHE A 256 7.33 10.87 1.11
N VAL A 257 8.27 10.82 2.05
CA VAL A 257 9.63 11.34 1.89
C VAL A 257 10.61 10.18 1.98
N PRO A 258 11.25 9.76 0.87
CA PRO A 258 12.27 8.72 0.91
C PRO A 258 13.54 9.21 1.60
N ARG A 259 14.21 8.32 2.35
CA ARG A 259 15.55 8.57 2.86
C ARG A 259 16.52 8.69 1.67
N LEU A 260 17.15 9.85 1.53
CA LEU A 260 18.15 10.10 0.51
C LEU A 260 19.53 9.59 0.95
N VAL A 261 20.35 9.20 -0.02
CA VAL A 261 21.73 8.76 0.24
C VAL A 261 22.67 9.61 -0.62
N LYS A 262 23.75 10.12 0.00
CA LYS A 262 24.69 11.05 -0.63
C LYS A 262 25.67 10.34 -1.59
N HIS A 263 25.17 9.77 -2.67
CA HIS A 263 25.94 9.24 -3.80
C HIS A 263 25.10 9.24 -5.08
N GLU A 264 25.71 8.90 -6.22
CA GLU A 264 24.97 8.71 -7.48
C GLU A 264 24.02 7.51 -7.38
N GLY A 265 22.87 7.57 -8.04
CA GLY A 265 21.90 6.48 -8.05
C GLY A 265 20.47 6.94 -7.80
N PRO A 266 19.53 6.00 -7.58
CA PRO A 266 18.11 6.30 -7.50
C PRO A 266 17.71 7.08 -6.24
N PHE A 267 18.58 7.17 -5.22
CA PHE A 267 18.30 7.88 -3.96
C PHE A 267 19.07 9.20 -3.79
N LYS A 268 19.65 9.73 -4.87
CA LYS A 268 20.38 11.01 -4.83
C LYS A 268 19.46 12.20 -4.55
N ASP A 269 18.20 12.12 -4.99
CA ASP A 269 17.14 13.09 -4.75
C ASP A 269 15.76 12.41 -4.86
N VAL A 270 14.72 13.07 -4.35
CA VAL A 270 13.35 12.50 -4.31
C VAL A 270 12.79 12.27 -5.72
N TYR A 271 13.17 13.11 -6.68
CA TYR A 271 12.79 12.93 -8.08
C TYR A 271 13.30 11.60 -8.61
N SER A 272 14.58 11.29 -8.37
CA SER A 272 15.23 10.08 -8.84
C SER A 272 14.57 8.83 -8.26
N VAL A 273 14.07 8.90 -7.02
CA VAL A 273 13.32 7.80 -6.41
C VAL A 273 12.06 7.51 -7.22
N MET A 274 11.25 8.54 -7.51
CA MET A 274 10.03 8.36 -8.32
C MET A 274 10.36 7.96 -9.76
N ALA A 275 11.36 8.57 -10.38
CA ALA A 275 11.74 8.32 -11.77
C ALA A 275 12.27 6.91 -12.03
N ASN A 276 12.82 6.25 -11.00
CA ASN A 276 13.29 4.87 -11.07
C ASN A 276 12.27 3.87 -10.52
N TRP A 277 11.10 4.31 -10.04
CA TRP A 277 10.05 3.40 -9.59
C TRP A 277 9.43 2.67 -10.78
N GLY A 278 9.37 1.34 -10.73
CA GLY A 278 9.11 0.49 -11.89
C GLY A 278 7.64 0.30 -12.28
N ALA A 279 6.71 0.89 -11.53
CA ALA A 279 5.27 0.78 -11.74
C ALA A 279 4.54 2.05 -11.29
N ASN A 280 3.24 2.16 -11.59
CA ASN A 280 2.40 3.22 -11.02
C ASN A 280 2.00 2.94 -9.56
N HIS A 281 2.04 1.69 -9.09
CA HIS A 281 1.68 1.33 -7.73
C HIS A 281 2.90 1.07 -6.83
N GLY A 282 2.68 1.21 -5.52
CA GLY A 282 3.57 0.73 -4.47
C GLY A 282 2.77 0.18 -3.28
N ALA A 283 3.36 -0.77 -2.56
CA ALA A 283 2.91 -1.16 -1.24
C ALA A 283 3.71 -0.37 -0.19
N ILE A 284 3.09 0.06 0.91
CA ILE A 284 3.78 0.82 1.96
C ILE A 284 3.51 0.15 3.32
N ALA A 285 4.56 -0.41 3.89
CA ALA A 285 4.53 -1.05 5.20
C ALA A 285 5.04 -0.08 6.28
N TYR A 286 4.44 -0.14 7.47
CA TYR A 286 4.94 0.60 8.63
C TYR A 286 6.27 0.02 9.14
N GLY A 287 7.19 0.91 9.52
CA GLY A 287 8.54 0.60 9.95
C GLY A 287 9.57 0.70 8.82
N HIS A 288 10.85 0.65 9.19
CA HIS A 288 11.98 0.51 8.27
C HIS A 288 12.37 -0.96 8.19
N ILE A 289 11.70 -1.69 7.30
CA ILE A 289 11.81 -3.15 7.15
C ILE A 289 12.65 -3.56 5.93
N GLY A 290 13.46 -2.65 5.39
CA GLY A 290 14.19 -2.91 4.15
C GLY A 290 15.22 -4.04 4.28
N ALA A 291 15.88 -4.17 5.43
CA ALA A 291 16.80 -5.28 5.70
C ALA A 291 16.08 -6.63 5.68
N ASP A 292 14.91 -6.73 6.34
CA ASP A 292 14.09 -7.94 6.37
C ASP A 292 13.62 -8.33 4.96
N LEU A 293 13.23 -7.35 4.15
CA LEU A 293 12.85 -7.55 2.75
C LEU A 293 14.03 -8.03 1.90
N ILE A 294 15.24 -7.48 2.09
CA ILE A 294 16.45 -7.95 1.39
C ILE A 294 16.76 -9.40 1.75
N THR A 295 16.64 -9.75 3.03
CA THR A 295 16.83 -11.14 3.49
C THR A 295 15.78 -12.06 2.87
N LEU A 296 14.49 -11.71 2.95
CA LEU A 296 13.39 -12.48 2.33
C LEU A 296 13.60 -12.64 0.82
N ALA A 297 13.94 -11.57 0.11
CA ALA A 297 14.18 -11.59 -1.33
C ALA A 297 15.33 -12.54 -1.69
N SER A 298 16.42 -12.56 -0.92
CA SER A 298 17.52 -13.51 -1.12
C SER A 298 17.11 -14.97 -0.88
N MET A 299 16.23 -15.22 0.11
CA MET A 299 15.65 -16.56 0.33
C MET A 299 14.75 -16.98 -0.83
N LEU A 300 14.11 -16.05 -1.52
CA LEU A 300 13.26 -16.32 -2.67
C LEU A 300 14.00 -16.22 -4.01
N ARG A 301 15.28 -15.85 -3.99
CA ARG A 301 16.14 -15.60 -5.17
C ARG A 301 15.54 -14.53 -6.09
N ILE A 302 15.00 -13.49 -5.48
CA ILE A 302 14.50 -12.28 -6.14
C ILE A 302 15.60 -11.22 -5.99
N PRO A 303 16.25 -10.75 -7.08
CA PRO A 303 17.22 -9.67 -6.98
C PRO A 303 16.56 -8.35 -6.57
N VAL A 304 17.26 -7.57 -5.75
CA VAL A 304 16.85 -6.24 -5.31
C VAL A 304 17.53 -5.19 -6.19
N ASN A 305 16.78 -4.57 -7.11
CA ASN A 305 17.34 -3.67 -8.11
C ASN A 305 17.35 -2.19 -7.69
N MET A 306 16.81 -1.86 -6.52
CA MET A 306 16.79 -0.51 -5.96
C MET A 306 16.54 -0.59 -4.45
N HIS A 307 17.48 -0.11 -3.62
CA HIS A 307 17.27 0.07 -2.18
C HIS A 307 18.11 1.20 -1.57
N ASN A 308 17.64 1.78 -0.46
CA ASN A 308 18.37 2.75 0.36
C ASN A 308 18.72 2.23 1.77
N VAL A 309 18.63 0.91 1.96
CA VAL A 309 19.09 0.20 3.16
C VAL A 309 20.61 0.32 3.27
N ALA A 310 21.12 0.52 4.49
CA ALA A 310 22.55 0.63 4.72
C ALA A 310 23.25 -0.72 4.48
N GLU A 311 24.44 -0.67 3.88
CA GLU A 311 25.16 -1.89 3.46
C GLU A 311 25.43 -2.87 4.61
N LYS A 312 25.70 -2.35 5.81
CA LYS A 312 25.95 -3.16 7.02
C LYS A 312 24.75 -4.01 7.45
N ASP A 313 23.54 -3.64 7.02
CA ASP A 313 22.29 -4.30 7.39
C ASP A 313 21.84 -5.31 6.30
N ILE A 314 22.58 -5.39 5.18
CA ILE A 314 22.35 -6.39 4.13
C ILE A 314 22.73 -7.77 4.66
N PHE A 315 21.72 -8.59 4.95
CA PHE A 315 21.89 -9.97 5.38
C PHE A 315 21.34 -10.95 4.35
N ARG A 316 22.22 -11.80 3.81
CA ARG A 316 21.93 -12.79 2.75
C ARG A 316 22.70 -14.09 3.02
N PRO A 317 22.35 -15.22 2.39
CA PRO A 317 23.13 -16.45 2.50
C PRO A 317 24.61 -16.23 2.15
N SER A 318 25.53 -16.88 2.88
CA SER A 318 26.98 -16.70 2.71
C SER A 318 27.47 -16.95 1.27
N ALA A 319 26.76 -17.78 0.51
CA ALA A 319 27.03 -18.04 -0.91
C ALA A 319 27.04 -16.77 -1.79
N TRP A 320 26.29 -15.71 -1.44
CA TRP A 320 26.32 -14.43 -2.18
C TRP A 320 27.72 -13.81 -2.17
N SER A 321 28.44 -13.92 -1.04
CA SER A 321 29.79 -13.36 -0.91
C SER A 321 30.82 -14.03 -1.83
N MET A 322 30.59 -15.30 -2.19
CA MET A 322 31.45 -16.02 -3.14
C MET A 322 31.24 -15.56 -4.59
N LEU A 323 30.17 -14.80 -4.85
CA LEU A 323 29.80 -14.31 -6.18
C LEU A 323 30.14 -12.83 -6.38
N GLY A 324 30.89 -12.22 -5.47
CA GLY A 324 31.48 -10.89 -5.63
C GLY A 324 31.33 -10.00 -4.39
N MET A 325 32.18 -8.97 -4.33
CA MET A 325 32.15 -7.99 -3.23
C MET A 325 31.08 -6.91 -3.44
N ASP A 326 30.82 -6.53 -4.69
CA ASP A 326 29.74 -5.61 -5.05
C ASP A 326 28.37 -6.24 -4.74
N LYS A 327 27.60 -5.58 -3.86
CA LYS A 327 26.38 -6.14 -3.27
C LYS A 327 25.24 -6.30 -4.25
N GLU A 328 25.13 -5.40 -5.23
CA GLU A 328 24.11 -5.49 -6.29
C GLU A 328 24.50 -6.59 -7.28
N GLY A 329 25.71 -6.53 -7.83
CA GLY A 329 26.18 -7.51 -8.81
C GLY A 329 26.23 -8.93 -8.27
N SER A 330 26.63 -9.13 -7.01
CA SER A 330 26.58 -10.45 -6.37
C SER A 330 25.15 -10.95 -6.20
N ASP A 331 24.17 -10.07 -5.98
CA ASP A 331 22.75 -10.43 -5.87
C ASP A 331 22.21 -10.98 -7.18
N PHE A 332 22.39 -10.24 -8.27
CA PHE A 332 21.94 -10.67 -9.59
C PHE A 332 22.60 -11.99 -10.02
N ARG A 333 23.91 -12.15 -9.79
CA ARG A 333 24.61 -13.41 -10.10
C ARG A 333 24.11 -14.57 -9.25
N ALA A 334 23.88 -14.36 -7.95
CA ALA A 334 23.37 -15.40 -7.07
C ALA A 334 21.95 -15.83 -7.43
N CYS A 335 21.04 -14.87 -7.62
CA CYS A 335 19.66 -15.15 -8.02
C CYS A 335 19.60 -15.87 -9.37
N ALA A 336 20.41 -15.46 -10.35
CA ALA A 336 20.50 -16.15 -11.64
C ALA A 336 21.11 -17.57 -11.52
N THR A 337 22.09 -17.77 -10.62
CA THR A 337 22.76 -19.06 -10.43
C THR A 337 21.85 -20.08 -9.74
N PHE A 338 21.12 -19.65 -8.71
CA PHE A 338 20.31 -20.55 -7.89
C PHE A 338 18.87 -20.71 -8.39
N GLY A 339 18.35 -19.72 -9.14
CA GLY A 339 17.00 -19.76 -9.69
C GLY A 339 15.88 -19.75 -8.64
N PRO A 340 14.61 -19.86 -9.06
CA PRO A 340 13.48 -19.90 -8.13
C PRO A 340 13.55 -21.13 -7.22
N LEU A 341 13.03 -21.00 -5.99
CA LEU A 341 13.03 -22.09 -5.01
C LEU A 341 12.20 -23.31 -5.46
N TYR A 342 11.13 -23.08 -6.23
CA TYR A 342 10.26 -24.13 -6.73
C TYR A 342 10.10 -23.99 -8.25
N GLY A 343 10.16 -25.11 -8.96
CA GLY A 343 9.99 -25.15 -10.42
C GLY A 343 11.20 -24.60 -11.18
N LYS A 344 10.98 -24.25 -12.45
CA LYS A 344 11.95 -23.56 -13.31
C LYS A 344 11.32 -22.26 -13.80
N TYR A 345 12.10 -21.18 -13.85
CA TYR A 345 11.71 -19.92 -14.49
C TYR A 345 12.14 -19.92 -15.95
#